data_AF-A0A962T4H9-F1
#
_entry.id   AF-A0A962T4H9-F1
#
_cell.length_a   1.000
_cell.length_b   1.000
_cell.length_c   1.000
_cell.angle_alpha   90.00
_cell.angle_beta   90.00
_cell.angle_gamma   90.00
#
_symmetry.space_group_name_H-M   'P 1'
#
loop_
_entity.id
_entity.type
_entity.pdbx_description
1 polymer ?
#
loop_
_entity_poly.entity_id
_entity_poly.type
_entity_poly.pdbx_seq_one_letter_code
_entity_poly.pdbx_strand_id
1 'polypeptide(L)'
;MSEFVPYAKNSADVQAIAAVLDQLAIGEMATYAGISAAIARDIQAHRYLLERACDQLLKQRKVFGCIHNEGMKRLSDAEIVETSFHAFRRIRRIARKSAKRLTSVEWSGLADSDKQRHNMHMSVLGAIVHAATPR
;
A
#
# COMPACT_ATOMS: atom_id res chain seq x y z
N MET A 1 10.57 35.56 -12.68
CA MET A 1 9.87 34.27 -12.78
C MET A 1 10.23 33.46 -11.55
N SER A 2 9.31 33.35 -10.60
CA SER A 2 9.53 32.64 -9.33
C SER A 2 9.78 31.16 -9.60
N GLU A 3 10.97 30.67 -9.29
CA GLU A 3 11.31 29.25 -9.31
C GLU A 3 10.44 28.55 -8.26
N PHE A 4 9.38 27.88 -8.71
CA PHE A 4 8.51 27.12 -7.83
C PHE A 4 9.31 25.98 -7.22
N VAL A 5 9.57 26.05 -5.91
CA VAL A 5 10.22 24.98 -5.16
C VAL A 5 9.43 23.68 -5.38
N PRO A 6 10.06 22.57 -5.83
CA PRO A 6 9.37 21.33 -6.19
C PRO A 6 8.41 20.80 -5.12
N TYR A 7 8.71 21.10 -3.85
CA TYR A 7 7.89 20.73 -2.70
C TYR A 7 6.53 21.44 -2.66
N ALA A 8 6.47 22.73 -3.01
CA ALA A 8 5.23 23.50 -3.01
C ALA A 8 4.25 23.00 -4.08
N LYS A 9 4.78 22.62 -5.25
CA LYS A 9 3.99 22.06 -6.36
C LYS A 9 3.36 20.71 -5.99
N ASN A 10 4.13 19.81 -5.38
CA ASN A 10 3.60 18.52 -4.93
C ASN A 10 2.52 18.68 -3.85
N SER A 11 2.67 19.64 -2.93
CA SER A 11 1.65 19.92 -1.91
C SER A 11 0.33 20.38 -2.53
N ALA A 12 0.39 21.29 -3.53
CA ALA A 12 -0.78 21.74 -4.26
C ALA A 12 -1.47 20.60 -5.03
N ASP A 13 -0.69 19.75 -5.71
CA ASP A 13 -1.22 18.59 -6.44
C ASP A 13 -1.95 17.62 -5.48
N VAL A 14 -1.35 17.33 -4.31
CA VAL A 14 -1.99 16.47 -3.30
C VAL A 14 -3.33 17.05 -2.82
N GLN A 15 -3.40 18.36 -2.57
CA GLN A 15 -4.66 19.02 -2.17
C GLN A 15 -5.71 18.96 -3.27
N ALA A 16 -5.32 19.19 -4.53
CA ALA A 16 -6.24 19.11 -5.67
C ALA A 16 -6.79 17.69 -5.85
N ILE A 17 -5.94 16.66 -5.77
CA ILE A 17 -6.38 15.26 -5.81
C ILE A 17 -7.31 14.95 -4.64
N ALA A 18 -6.95 15.37 -3.43
CA ALA A 18 -7.76 15.15 -2.25
C ALA A 18 -9.16 15.78 -2.41
N ALA A 19 -9.24 17.02 -2.92
CA ALA A 19 -10.51 17.69 -3.19
C ALA A 19 -11.40 16.94 -4.19
N VAL A 20 -10.82 16.39 -5.26
CA VAL A 20 -11.54 15.56 -6.24
C VAL A 20 -12.10 14.29 -5.58
N LEU A 21 -11.25 13.58 -4.83
CA LEU A 21 -11.65 12.33 -4.18
C LEU A 21 -12.65 12.56 -3.04
N ASP A 22 -12.58 13.71 -2.36
CA ASP A 22 -13.44 14.03 -1.21
C ASP A 22 -14.92 14.16 -1.58
N GLN A 23 -15.19 14.59 -2.82
CA GLN A 23 -16.52 14.77 -3.39
C GLN A 23 -17.23 13.47 -3.76
N LEU A 24 -16.49 12.37 -3.93
CA LEU A 24 -17.07 11.08 -4.33
C LEU A 24 -17.98 10.53 -3.23
N ALA A 25 -19.18 10.08 -3.59
CA ALA A 25 -20.03 9.27 -2.71
C ALA A 25 -19.47 7.84 -2.57
N ILE A 26 -19.94 7.10 -1.57
CA ILE A 26 -19.56 5.68 -1.41
C ILE A 26 -19.96 4.92 -2.68
N GLY A 27 -19.03 4.17 -3.25
CA GLY A 27 -19.25 3.43 -4.49
C GLY A 27 -18.84 4.19 -5.76
N GLU A 28 -18.74 5.52 -5.70
CA GLU A 28 -18.32 6.33 -6.85
C GLU A 28 -16.81 6.28 -7.08
N MET A 29 -16.42 6.57 -8.33
CA MET A 29 -15.05 6.48 -8.78
C MET A 29 -14.61 7.74 -9.53
N ALA A 30 -13.39 8.20 -9.24
CA ALA A 30 -12.67 9.13 -10.09
C ALA A 30 -11.72 8.36 -11.01
N THR A 31 -11.81 8.61 -12.32
CA THR A 31 -10.92 7.98 -13.31
C THR A 31 -9.51 8.57 -13.25
N TYR A 32 -8.50 7.81 -13.66
CA TYR A 32 -7.13 8.34 -13.73
C TYR A 32 -7.01 9.55 -14.67
N ALA A 33 -7.80 9.59 -15.74
CA ALA A 33 -7.87 10.75 -16.63
C ALA A 33 -8.44 11.98 -15.91
N GLY A 34 -9.52 11.82 -15.14
CA GLY A 34 -10.11 12.90 -14.36
C GLY A 34 -9.17 13.43 -13.28
N ILE A 35 -8.47 12.54 -12.57
CA ILE A 35 -7.47 12.92 -11.56
C ILE A 35 -6.28 13.64 -12.22
N SER A 36 -5.80 13.15 -13.37
CA SER A 36 -4.69 13.76 -14.10
C SER A 36 -5.04 15.17 -14.61
N ALA A 37 -6.28 15.37 -15.05
CA ALA A 37 -6.78 16.67 -15.47
C ALA A 37 -6.78 17.69 -14.32
N ALA A 38 -7.11 17.25 -13.10
CA ALA A 38 -7.16 18.13 -11.92
C ALA A 38 -5.79 18.71 -11.53
N ILE A 39 -4.69 18.03 -11.86
CA ILE A 39 -3.32 18.46 -11.55
C ILE A 39 -2.48 18.82 -12.79
N ALA A 40 -3.07 18.74 -13.99
CA ALA A 40 -2.39 18.90 -15.28
C ALA A 40 -1.10 18.05 -15.40
N ARG A 41 -1.10 16.84 -14.83
CA ARG A 41 0.03 15.90 -14.81
C ARG A 41 -0.48 14.48 -14.90
N ASP A 42 0.30 13.58 -15.48
CA ASP A 42 -0.01 12.16 -15.48
C ASP A 42 0.11 11.59 -14.06
N ILE A 43 -1.03 11.21 -13.47
CA ILE A 43 -1.06 10.61 -12.13
C ILE A 43 -0.45 9.20 -12.11
N GLN A 44 -0.43 8.49 -13.24
CA GLN A 44 0.10 7.13 -13.29
C GLN A 44 1.63 7.09 -13.17
N ALA A 45 2.32 8.13 -13.67
CA ALA A 45 3.74 8.36 -13.44
C ALA A 45 4.04 8.89 -12.02
N HIS A 46 3.05 9.48 -11.34
CA HIS A 46 3.20 10.13 -10.03
C HIS A 46 2.29 9.54 -8.95
N ARG A 47 2.18 8.21 -8.91
CA ARG A 47 1.30 7.47 -7.98
C ARG A 47 1.48 7.81 -6.49
N TYR A 48 2.67 8.25 -6.09
CA TYR A 48 2.93 8.70 -4.72
C TYR A 48 2.07 9.91 -4.30
N LEU A 49 1.69 10.79 -5.23
CA LEU A 49 0.80 11.93 -4.94
C LEU A 49 -0.61 11.44 -4.60
N LEU A 50 -1.08 10.41 -5.33
CA LEU A 50 -2.37 9.78 -5.09
C LEU A 50 -2.41 9.10 -3.72
N GLU A 51 -1.36 8.35 -3.37
CA GLU A 51 -1.23 7.71 -2.05
C GLU A 51 -1.28 8.73 -0.92
N ARG A 52 -0.56 9.85 -1.05
CA ARG A 52 -0.58 10.94 -0.06
C ARG A 52 -1.96 11.58 0.09
N ALA A 53 -2.69 11.78 -1.01
CA ALA A 53 -4.05 12.31 -0.96
C ALA A 53 -5.01 11.33 -0.25
N CYS A 54 -4.89 10.03 -0.54
CA CYS A 54 -5.66 9.00 0.17
C CYS A 54 -5.33 8.95 1.67
N ASP A 55 -4.06 9.07 2.06
CA ASP A 55 -3.65 9.12 3.48
C ASP A 55 -4.23 10.35 4.21
N GLN A 56 -4.31 11.50 3.53
CA GLN A 56 -4.94 12.69 4.07
C GLN A 56 -6.44 12.45 4.34
N LEU A 57 -7.14 11.83 3.38
CA LEU A 57 -8.57 11.52 3.49
C LEU A 57 -8.88 10.38 4.46
N LEU A 58 -7.92 9.47 4.68
CA LEU A 58 -8.03 8.41 5.68
C LEU A 58 -8.21 8.98 7.10
N LYS A 59 -7.62 10.14 7.41
CA LYS A 59 -7.84 10.84 8.70
C LYS A 59 -9.30 11.24 8.91
N GLN A 60 -10.06 11.36 7.83
CA GLN A 60 -11.49 11.63 7.81
C GLN A 60 -12.33 10.36 7.60
N ARG A 61 -11.71 9.17 7.76
CA ARG A 61 -12.32 7.85 7.53
C ARG A 61 -12.84 7.61 6.12
N LYS A 62 -12.33 8.34 5.12
CA LYS A 62 -12.62 8.08 3.70
C LYS A 62 -11.53 7.16 3.14
N VAL A 63 -11.91 5.96 2.72
CA VAL A 63 -10.99 4.95 2.18
C VAL A 63 -11.25 4.77 0.69
N PHE A 64 -10.18 4.65 -0.08
CA PHE A 64 -10.25 4.47 -1.52
C PHE A 64 -9.54 3.18 -1.94
N GLY A 65 -10.15 2.46 -2.87
CA GLY A 65 -9.59 1.29 -3.50
C GLY A 65 -9.28 1.56 -4.97
N CYS A 66 -8.29 0.84 -5.49
CA CYS A 66 -7.93 0.91 -6.90
C CYS A 66 -8.86 0.00 -7.72
N ILE A 67 -9.50 0.54 -8.75
CA ILE A 67 -10.10 -0.24 -9.82
C ILE A 67 -9.09 -0.33 -10.96
N HIS A 68 -8.74 -1.56 -11.33
CA HIS A 68 -7.65 -1.84 -12.25
C HIS A 68 -7.85 -1.12 -13.58
N ASN A 69 -6.85 -0.35 -14.01
CA ASN A 69 -6.83 0.47 -15.24
C ASN A 69 -7.94 1.53 -15.37
N GLU A 70 -8.75 1.75 -14.35
CA GLU A 70 -9.86 2.70 -14.41
C GLU A 70 -9.61 3.92 -13.51
N GLY A 71 -9.33 3.70 -12.23
CA GLY A 71 -9.18 4.80 -11.28
C GLY A 71 -9.29 4.41 -9.82
N MET A 72 -9.78 5.36 -9.01
CA MET A 72 -9.94 5.22 -7.56
C MET A 72 -11.40 5.30 -7.18
N LYS A 73 -11.90 4.25 -6.51
CA LYS A 73 -13.27 4.15 -6.00
C LYS A 73 -13.30 4.43 -4.51
N ARG A 74 -14.28 5.21 -4.05
CA ARG A 74 -14.57 5.34 -2.60
C ARG A 74 -15.22 4.06 -2.10
N LEU A 75 -14.56 3.39 -1.15
CA LEU A 75 -14.99 2.11 -0.64
C LEU A 75 -16.13 2.25 0.37
N SER A 76 -17.03 1.28 0.34
CA SER A 76 -17.99 1.02 1.41
C SER A 76 -17.34 0.29 2.59
N ASP A 77 -17.98 0.30 3.75
CA ASP A 77 -17.48 -0.39 4.95
C ASP A 77 -17.27 -1.89 4.71
N ALA A 78 -18.17 -2.54 3.96
CA ALA A 78 -18.03 -3.94 3.58
C ALA A 78 -16.78 -4.19 2.70
N GLU A 79 -16.53 -3.31 1.72
CA GLU A 79 -15.34 -3.41 0.87
C GLU A 79 -14.04 -3.14 1.64
N ILE A 80 -14.07 -2.25 2.66
CA ILE A 80 -12.92 -2.01 3.54
C ILE A 80 -12.58 -3.28 4.33
N VAL A 81 -13.60 -3.95 4.88
CA VAL A 81 -13.41 -5.23 5.58
C VAL A 81 -12.82 -6.28 4.63
N GLU A 82 -13.38 -6.43 3.43
CA GLU A 82 -12.91 -7.42 2.46
C GLU A 82 -11.46 -7.15 2.01
N THR A 83 -11.12 -5.89 1.72
CA THR A 83 -9.77 -5.52 1.26
C THR A 83 -8.69 -5.75 2.33
N SER A 84 -9.05 -5.78 3.61
CA SER A 84 -8.12 -6.15 4.69
C SER A 84 -7.51 -7.55 4.50
N PHE A 85 -8.25 -8.48 3.86
CA PHE A 85 -7.79 -9.82 3.53
C PHE A 85 -6.55 -9.81 2.62
N HIS A 86 -6.43 -8.82 1.74
CA HIS A 86 -5.27 -8.68 0.86
C HIS A 86 -3.98 -8.43 1.64
N ALA A 87 -4.05 -7.68 2.76
CA ALA A 87 -2.90 -7.44 3.62
C ALA A 87 -2.42 -8.74 4.27
N PHE A 88 -3.33 -9.54 4.85
CA PHE A 88 -3.00 -10.85 5.40
C PHE A 88 -2.36 -11.76 4.34
N ARG A 89 -2.93 -11.81 3.13
CA ARG A 89 -2.38 -12.61 2.01
C ARG A 89 -0.95 -12.18 1.67
N ARG A 90 -0.67 -10.86 1.64
CA ARG A 90 0.66 -10.32 1.36
C ARG A 90 1.65 -10.66 2.46
N ILE A 91 1.30 -10.42 3.73
CA ILE A 91 2.14 -10.72 4.90
C ILE A 91 2.53 -12.20 4.90
N ARG A 92 1.53 -13.08 4.79
CA ARG A 92 1.74 -14.54 4.72
C ARG A 92 2.67 -14.94 3.58
N ARG A 93 2.48 -14.37 2.39
CA ARG A 93 3.31 -14.67 1.21
C ARG A 93 4.76 -14.24 1.43
N ILE A 94 4.99 -13.05 1.99
CA ILE A 94 6.34 -12.55 2.28
C ILE A 94 7.01 -13.43 3.32
N ALA A 95 6.33 -13.74 4.42
CA ALA A 95 6.88 -14.58 5.49
C ALA A 95 7.27 -15.99 4.98
N ARG A 96 6.39 -16.65 4.20
CA ARG A 96 6.69 -17.94 3.55
C ARG A 96 7.88 -17.87 2.62
N LYS A 97 7.95 -16.83 1.78
CA LYS A 97 9.06 -16.65 0.83
C LYS A 97 10.38 -16.44 1.56
N SER A 98 10.38 -15.65 2.65
CA SER A 98 11.55 -15.43 3.48
C SER A 98 11.99 -16.71 4.20
N ALA A 99 11.05 -17.48 4.77
CA ALA A 99 11.37 -18.76 5.40
C ALA A 99 11.98 -19.75 4.39
N LYS A 100 11.40 -19.85 3.19
CA LYS A 100 11.94 -20.70 2.10
C LYS A 100 13.36 -20.30 1.68
N ARG A 101 13.69 -19.01 1.70
CA ARG A 101 15.06 -18.54 1.44
C ARG A 101 16.00 -18.89 2.59
N LEU A 102 15.51 -18.80 3.82
CA LEU A 102 16.32 -19.11 4.99
C LEU A 102 16.69 -20.60 5.05
N THR A 103 15.77 -21.48 4.62
CA THR A 103 16.03 -22.93 4.52
C THR A 103 17.04 -23.33 3.45
N SER A 104 17.44 -22.42 2.53
CA SER A 104 18.44 -22.76 1.50
C SER A 104 19.88 -22.54 1.93
N VAL A 105 20.12 -22.26 3.22
CA VAL A 105 21.46 -22.03 3.76
C VAL A 105 22.14 -23.38 4.04
N GLU A 106 23.44 -23.47 3.73
CA GLU A 106 24.29 -24.61 4.12
C GLU A 106 24.52 -24.56 5.63
N TRP A 107 23.68 -25.28 6.38
CA TRP A 107 23.61 -25.21 7.85
C TRP A 107 24.93 -25.60 8.53
N SER A 108 25.61 -26.61 7.98
CA SER A 108 26.83 -27.17 8.56
C SER A 108 27.98 -26.17 8.59
N GLY A 109 28.04 -25.28 7.59
CA GLY A 109 29.07 -24.25 7.44
C GLY A 109 28.83 -22.96 8.22
N LEU A 110 27.72 -22.83 8.96
CA LEU A 110 27.41 -21.61 9.70
C LEU A 110 28.17 -21.52 11.04
N ALA A 111 28.56 -20.30 11.40
CA ALA A 111 28.94 -19.96 12.76
C ALA A 111 27.75 -20.14 13.72
N ASP A 112 28.01 -20.46 14.99
CA ASP A 112 26.94 -20.77 15.95
C ASP A 112 26.00 -19.58 16.22
N SER A 113 26.52 -18.36 16.18
CA SER A 113 25.71 -17.14 16.30
C SER A 113 24.71 -16.99 15.14
N ASP A 114 25.07 -17.44 13.94
CA ASP A 114 24.20 -17.38 12.77
C ASP A 114 23.21 -18.55 12.73
N LYS A 115 23.58 -19.71 13.27
CA LYS A 115 22.63 -20.81 13.54
C LYS A 115 21.54 -20.36 14.51
N GLN A 116 21.91 -19.68 15.60
CA GLN A 116 20.94 -19.14 16.56
C GLN A 116 19.99 -18.14 15.89
N ARG A 117 20.53 -17.19 15.11
CA ARG A 117 19.72 -16.22 14.35
C ARG A 117 18.78 -16.88 13.36
N HIS A 118 19.25 -17.88 12.61
CA HIS A 118 18.41 -18.64 11.68
C HIS A 118 17.24 -19.29 12.40
N ASN A 119 17.46 -20.01 13.50
CA ASN A 119 16.39 -20.69 14.23
C ASN A 119 15.36 -19.71 14.81
N MET A 120 15.84 -18.59 15.33
CA MET A 120 14.98 -17.50 15.79
C MET A 120 14.13 -16.94 14.64
N HIS A 121 14.75 -16.60 13.50
CA HIS A 121 14.04 -16.07 12.34
C HIS A 121 13.03 -17.07 11.77
N MET A 122 13.38 -18.36 11.68
CA MET A 122 12.46 -19.41 11.24
C MET A 122 11.24 -19.51 12.15
N SER A 123 11.44 -19.47 13.47
CA SER A 123 10.36 -19.48 14.46
C SER A 123 9.43 -18.27 14.30
N VAL A 124 9.99 -17.06 14.20
CA VAL A 124 9.20 -15.83 14.03
C VAL A 124 8.43 -15.84 12.70
N LEU A 125 9.07 -16.22 11.61
CA LEU A 125 8.42 -16.32 10.30
C LEU A 125 7.29 -17.35 10.31
N GLY A 126 7.48 -18.49 10.98
CA GLY A 126 6.43 -19.49 11.19
C GLY A 126 5.22 -18.93 11.96
N ALA A 127 5.47 -18.21 13.05
CA ALA A 127 4.43 -17.55 13.83
C ALA A 127 3.65 -16.50 13.02
N ILE A 128 4.35 -15.68 12.21
CA ILE A 128 3.71 -14.70 11.32
C ILE A 128 2.83 -15.39 10.29
N VAL A 129 3.28 -16.50 9.69
CA VAL A 129 2.46 -17.26 8.72
C VAL A 129 1.19 -17.78 9.36
N HIS A 130 1.29 -18.28 10.60
CA HIS A 130 0.14 -18.77 11.35
C HIS A 130 -0.84 -17.62 11.65
N ALA A 131 -0.35 -16.52 12.22
CA ALA A 131 -1.16 -15.35 12.58
C ALA A 131 -1.80 -14.66 11.36
N ALA A 132 -1.12 -14.65 10.22
CA ALA A 132 -1.62 -14.06 8.97
C ALA A 132 -2.53 -15.01 8.15
N THR A 133 -3.09 -16.04 8.78
CA THR A 133 -4.07 -16.94 8.18
C THR A 133 -5.42 -16.76 8.89
N PRO A 134 -6.20 -15.72 8.53
CA PRO A 134 -7.56 -15.55 9.05
C PRO A 134 -8.43 -16.78 8.73
N ARG A 135 -9.24 -17.20 9.71
CA ARG A 135 -10.20 -18.30 9.61
C ARG A 135 -11.61 -17.75 9.46
#